data_AF-A0A177YDN8-F1
#
_entry.id   AF-A0A177YDN8-F1
#
_cell.length_a   1.000
_cell.length_b   1.000
_cell.length_c   1.000
_cell.angle_alpha   90.00
_cell.angle_beta   90.00
_cell.angle_gamma   90.00
#
_symmetry.space_group_name_H-M   'P 1'
#
loop_
_entity.id
_entity.type
_entity.pdbx_description
1 polymer ?
#
loop_
_entity_poly.entity_id
_entity_poly.type
_entity_poly.pdbx_seq_one_letter_code
_entity_poly.pdbx_strand_id
1 'polypeptide(L)'
;MTAASTIDELVDDLYLQRGRAWQAALVTAQNFLETIADEILDNVDRDRLNAGTARIKDPARAADKLRRKIAEGRIAPPTDVDDVVDALGDLIGIKVLCKSPRDLHAFVDALEAACHDPDCSVRFAREPMDYVEFPKPNGYRAYHAILLVRVATHQGDLDVKVEVQVKTRLQDAWGELTHEDMYKPGEPLKASKKHVDRARQMAELLLQVDLMADELAAQLDSQTAVSSDPVAEPTPVPKDPEIISARVTRTGPRYALAVGPDGRRGLIPARSVKAVIGVKDRIAVDDYLEVGDEVRVVVEDSEDALYYHLSSQPPSRRSRRRRRRAEQDA
;
A
#
# COMPACT_ATOMS: atom_id res chain seq x y z
N MET A 1 20.80 23.22 42.67
CA MET A 1 19.50 22.55 42.49
C MET A 1 19.02 22.94 41.11
N THR A 2 19.19 22.07 40.13
CA THR A 2 18.58 22.24 38.80
C THR A 2 17.06 22.25 39.01
N ALA A 3 16.37 23.26 38.48
CA ALA A 3 14.91 23.25 38.48
C ALA A 3 14.45 21.97 37.75
N ALA A 4 13.46 21.26 38.30
CA ALA A 4 12.89 20.12 37.61
C ALA A 4 12.28 20.62 36.29
N SER A 5 12.84 20.19 35.15
CA SER A 5 12.32 20.55 33.84
C SER A 5 10.86 20.15 33.73
N THR A 6 10.05 21.04 33.16
CA THR A 6 8.65 20.74 32.90
C THR A 6 8.52 19.67 31.79
N ILE A 7 7.36 19.01 31.70
CA ILE A 7 7.11 18.03 30.63
C ILE A 7 7.28 18.65 29.25
N ASP A 8 6.84 19.91 29.06
CA ASP A 8 6.98 20.59 27.77
C ASP A 8 8.45 20.84 27.44
N GLU A 9 9.25 21.32 28.39
CA GLU A 9 10.69 21.53 28.20
C GLU A 9 11.42 20.21 27.85
N LEU A 10 11.10 19.11 28.56
CA LEU A 10 11.68 17.80 28.25
C LEU A 10 11.32 17.30 26.84
N VAL A 11 10.07 17.54 26.41
CA VAL A 11 9.63 17.17 25.06
C VAL A 11 10.30 18.05 24.01
N ASP A 12 10.38 19.37 24.22
CA ASP A 12 11.03 20.27 23.27
C ASP A 12 12.53 19.96 23.14
N ASP A 13 13.22 19.73 24.27
CA ASP A 13 14.62 19.33 24.28
C ASP A 13 14.83 17.99 23.55
N LEU A 14 13.94 17.01 23.77
CA LEU A 14 13.99 15.74 23.06
C LEU A 14 13.91 15.93 21.54
N TYR A 15 12.96 16.76 21.07
CA TYR A 15 12.76 16.99 19.64
C TYR A 15 13.94 17.73 19.00
N LEU A 16 14.55 18.68 19.72
CA LEU A 16 15.77 19.36 19.30
C LEU A 16 16.96 18.40 19.19
N GLN A 17 17.11 17.49 20.16
CA GLN A 17 18.24 16.56 20.21
C GLN A 17 18.11 15.41 19.20
N ARG A 18 16.91 14.82 19.07
CA ARG A 18 16.70 13.57 18.32
C ARG A 18 16.06 13.77 16.93
N GLY A 19 15.53 14.96 16.62
CA GLY A 19 14.73 15.19 15.42
C GLY A 19 15.40 14.79 14.09
N ARG A 20 16.71 15.04 13.93
CA ARG A 20 17.44 14.61 12.71
C ARG A 20 17.56 13.09 12.61
N ALA A 21 17.84 12.41 13.73
CA ALA A 21 17.93 10.96 13.77
C ALA A 21 16.56 10.31 13.53
N TRP A 22 15.49 10.91 14.06
CA TRP A 22 14.11 10.48 13.78
C TRP A 22 13.73 10.64 12.31
N GLN A 23 14.13 11.73 11.65
CA GLN A 23 13.89 11.89 10.22
C GLN A 23 14.64 10.83 9.40
N ALA A 24 15.89 10.52 9.77
CA ALA A 24 16.65 9.46 9.12
C ALA A 24 15.98 8.10 9.32
N ALA A 25 15.55 7.79 10.56
CA ALA A 25 14.88 6.53 10.89
C ALA A 25 13.55 6.38 10.15
N LEU A 26 12.80 7.48 10.01
CA LEU A 26 11.55 7.51 9.25
C LEU A 26 11.78 7.12 7.80
N VAL A 27 12.76 7.74 7.13
CA VAL A 27 13.09 7.44 5.73
C VAL A 27 13.60 6.00 5.58
N THR A 28 14.48 5.53 6.48
CA THR A 28 14.96 4.15 6.47
C THR A 28 13.82 3.14 6.63
N ALA A 29 12.91 3.40 7.58
CA ALA A 29 11.75 2.54 7.81
C ALA A 29 10.79 2.54 6.62
N GLN A 30 10.52 3.71 6.02
CA GLN A 30 9.69 3.81 4.81
C GLN A 30 10.28 2.98 3.66
N ASN A 31 11.56 3.17 3.36
CA ASN A 31 12.24 2.41 2.30
C ASN A 31 12.18 0.90 2.57
N PHE A 32 12.39 0.47 3.81
CA PHE A 32 12.29 -0.94 4.21
C PHE A 32 10.87 -1.51 3.97
N LEU A 33 9.83 -0.76 4.35
CA LEU A 33 8.45 -1.17 4.13
C LEU A 33 8.08 -1.17 2.64
N GLU A 34 8.60 -0.21 1.87
CA GLU A 34 8.44 -0.16 0.42
C GLU A 34 9.12 -1.35 -0.28
N THR A 35 10.29 -1.79 0.18
CA THR A 35 10.93 -3.00 -0.38
C THR A 35 10.10 -4.26 -0.14
N ILE A 36 9.49 -4.40 1.04
CA ILE A 36 8.58 -5.51 1.32
C ILE A 36 7.34 -5.42 0.41
N ALA A 37 6.78 -4.23 0.24
CA ALA A 37 5.64 -4.02 -0.66
C ALA A 37 5.98 -4.37 -2.12
N ASP A 38 7.14 -3.94 -2.61
CA ASP A 38 7.63 -4.22 -3.97
C ASP A 38 7.97 -5.71 -4.19
N GLU A 39 8.27 -6.49 -3.15
CA GLU A 39 8.45 -7.95 -3.25
C GLU A 39 7.12 -8.71 -3.38
N ILE A 40 6.08 -8.24 -2.68
CA ILE A 40 4.74 -8.85 -2.72
C ILE A 40 4.02 -8.52 -4.03
N LEU A 41 4.28 -7.32 -4.55
CA LEU A 41 3.71 -6.85 -5.81
C LEU A 41 4.67 -7.25 -6.93
N ASP A 42 4.22 -8.02 -7.92
CA ASP A 42 5.03 -8.38 -9.11
C ASP A 42 5.33 -7.16 -10.03
N ASN A 43 5.75 -6.01 -9.50
CA ASN A 43 6.10 -4.75 -10.18
C ASN A 43 5.03 -4.08 -11.06
N VAL A 44 3.76 -4.54 -11.01
CA VAL A 44 2.70 -4.11 -11.94
C VAL A 44 1.59 -3.29 -11.25
N ASP A 45 1.46 -3.34 -9.92
CA ASP A 45 0.32 -2.72 -9.21
C ASP A 45 0.74 -2.01 -7.90
N ARG A 46 1.69 -1.07 -8.02
CA ARG A 46 2.26 -0.29 -6.89
C ARG A 46 1.21 0.45 -6.06
N ASP A 47 0.05 0.74 -6.63
CA ASP A 47 -1.05 1.39 -5.91
C ASP A 47 -1.79 0.45 -4.93
N ARG A 48 -1.45 -0.85 -4.89
CA ARG A 48 -2.06 -1.81 -3.95
C ARG A 48 -1.54 -1.71 -2.52
N LEU A 49 -0.28 -1.30 -2.35
CA LEU A 49 0.39 -1.16 -1.07
C LEU A 49 1.15 0.17 -1.04
N ASN A 50 0.81 1.04 -0.11
CA ASN A 50 1.45 2.35 -0.02
C ASN A 50 1.84 2.66 1.43
N ALA A 51 3.14 2.89 1.66
CA ALA A 51 3.73 3.34 2.93
C ALA A 51 3.84 4.89 3.02
N GLY A 52 2.87 5.60 2.42
CA GLY A 52 3.00 7.03 2.11
C GLY A 52 2.66 7.98 3.25
N THR A 53 1.97 7.53 4.29
CA THR A 53 1.65 8.39 5.44
C THR A 53 2.62 8.17 6.58
N ALA A 54 3.72 8.90 6.51
CA ALA A 54 4.76 8.95 7.53
C ALA A 54 4.69 10.29 8.28
N ARG A 55 4.85 10.25 9.61
CA ARG A 55 4.91 11.47 10.42
C ARG A 55 5.75 11.30 11.67
N ILE A 56 6.32 12.41 12.10
CA ILE A 56 6.77 12.60 13.48
C ILE A 56 5.60 13.29 14.23
N LYS A 57 5.26 12.78 15.41
CA LYS A 57 4.16 13.32 16.22
C LYS A 57 4.46 14.77 16.59
N ASP A 58 3.44 15.61 16.63
CA ASP A 58 3.56 16.99 17.13
C ASP A 58 4.00 17.05 18.61
N PRO A 59 4.94 17.94 19.00
CA PRO A 59 5.44 18.05 20.38
C PRO A 59 4.34 18.23 21.44
N ALA A 60 3.36 19.11 21.19
CA ALA A 60 2.27 19.34 22.14
C ALA A 60 1.43 18.07 22.32
N ARG A 61 1.16 17.34 21.23
CA ARG A 61 0.48 16.04 21.30
C ARG A 61 1.30 14.96 22.02
N ALA A 62 2.63 15.00 21.92
CA ALA A 62 3.52 14.10 22.68
C ALA A 62 3.45 14.42 24.18
N ALA A 63 3.56 15.69 24.56
CA ALA A 63 3.42 16.15 25.94
C ALA A 63 2.05 15.77 26.55
N ASP A 64 0.96 15.99 25.81
CA ASP A 64 -0.39 15.61 26.25
C ASP A 64 -0.54 14.11 26.45
N LYS A 65 0.02 13.30 25.53
CA LYS A 65 0.01 11.85 25.66
C LYS A 65 0.79 11.40 26.90
N LEU A 66 1.90 12.06 27.21
CA LEU A 66 2.72 11.78 28.38
C LEU A 66 1.99 12.14 29.67
N ARG A 67 1.43 13.35 29.77
CA ARG A 67 0.58 13.79 30.89
C ARG A 67 -0.56 12.81 31.16
N ARG A 68 -1.24 12.35 30.11
CA ARG A 68 -2.31 11.37 30.23
C ARG A 68 -1.82 10.04 30.80
N LYS A 69 -0.66 9.54 30.36
CA LYS A 69 -0.06 8.32 30.93
C LYS A 69 0.28 8.47 32.42
N ILE A 70 0.79 9.63 32.82
CA ILE A 70 1.11 9.95 34.22
C ILE A 70 -0.17 10.01 35.06
N ALA A 71 -1.20 10.74 34.59
CA ALA A 71 -2.47 10.89 35.29
C ALA A 71 -3.22 9.56 35.48
N GLU A 72 -3.07 8.64 34.53
CA GLU A 72 -3.61 7.28 34.61
C GLU A 72 -2.73 6.32 35.43
N GLY A 73 -1.62 6.80 36.02
CA GLY A 73 -0.71 5.99 36.83
C GLY A 73 0.05 4.91 36.05
N ARG A 74 0.13 5.03 34.71
CA ARG A 74 0.79 4.05 33.84
C ARG A 74 2.30 4.19 33.80
N ILE A 75 2.81 5.39 34.09
CA ILE A 75 4.24 5.72 34.14
C ILE A 75 4.51 6.71 35.27
N ALA A 76 5.75 6.75 35.76
CA ALA A 76 6.22 7.84 36.60
C ALA A 76 6.46 9.12 35.76
N PRO A 77 6.45 10.31 36.37
CA PRO A 77 6.90 11.53 35.69
C PRO A 77 8.35 11.36 35.19
N PRO A 78 8.63 11.67 33.91
CA PRO A 78 9.98 11.57 33.36
C PRO A 78 10.92 12.57 34.01
N THR A 79 12.19 12.20 34.12
CA THR A 79 13.25 13.03 34.70
C THR A 79 14.26 13.50 33.66
N ASP A 80 14.36 12.81 32.52
CA ASP A 80 15.19 13.16 31.38
C ASP A 80 14.51 12.85 30.03
N VAL A 81 15.21 13.12 28.92
CA VAL A 81 14.70 12.91 27.55
C VAL A 81 14.58 11.43 27.18
N ASP A 82 15.39 10.55 27.76
CA ASP A 82 15.38 9.12 27.44
C ASP A 82 14.18 8.44 28.11
N ASP A 83 13.79 8.87 29.32
CA ASP A 83 12.51 8.49 29.96
C ASP A 83 11.31 8.79 29.04
N VAL A 84 11.32 9.94 28.34
CA VAL A 84 10.25 10.31 27.39
C VAL A 84 10.23 9.37 26.19
N VAL A 85 11.40 9.02 25.63
CA VAL A 85 11.54 8.08 24.50
C VAL A 85 11.03 6.69 24.89
N ASP A 86 11.33 6.24 26.10
CA ASP A 86 10.86 4.94 26.59
C ASP A 86 9.37 4.93 26.90
N ALA A 87 8.83 6.05 27.37
CA ALA A 87 7.41 6.20 27.60
C ALA A 87 6.58 6.25 26.30
N LEU A 88 7.15 6.67 25.16
CA LEU A 88 6.39 6.94 23.92
C LEU A 88 6.90 6.13 22.72
N GLY A 89 6.26 5.00 22.45
CA GLY A 89 6.61 4.13 21.31
C GLY A 89 6.12 4.59 19.92
N ASP A 90 5.32 5.65 19.84
CA ASP A 90 4.69 6.15 18.60
C ASP A 90 5.05 7.60 18.30
N LEU A 91 6.24 8.04 18.71
CA LEU A 91 6.80 9.35 18.35
C LEU A 91 6.97 9.48 16.83
N ILE A 92 7.33 8.37 16.19
CA ILE A 92 7.40 8.22 14.74
C ILE A 92 6.35 7.19 14.33
N GLY A 93 5.54 7.51 13.33
CA GLY A 93 4.46 6.64 12.86
C GLY A 93 4.41 6.56 11.35
N ILE A 94 4.28 5.35 10.83
CA ILE A 94 4.04 5.05 9.42
C ILE A 94 2.73 4.26 9.30
N LYS A 95 1.86 4.67 8.38
CA LYS A 95 0.73 3.84 7.95
C LYS A 95 1.06 3.15 6.63
N VAL A 96 0.84 1.85 6.59
CA VAL A 96 0.85 1.04 5.35
C VAL A 96 -0.60 0.74 4.99
N LEU A 97 -1.04 1.25 3.85
CA LEU A 97 -2.41 1.07 3.35
C LEU A 97 -2.45 -0.01 2.27
N CYS A 98 -3.21 -1.06 2.54
CA CYS A 98 -3.45 -2.20 1.67
C CYS A 98 -4.78 -2.06 0.93
N LYS A 99 -4.83 -2.53 -0.31
CA LYS A 99 -6.06 -2.49 -1.11
C LYS A 99 -7.10 -3.50 -0.63
N SER A 100 -6.68 -4.65 -0.12
CA SER A 100 -7.59 -5.71 0.35
C SER A 100 -7.07 -6.41 1.60
N PRO A 101 -7.90 -7.19 2.30
CA PRO A 101 -7.48 -8.01 3.43
C PRO A 101 -6.38 -9.00 3.07
N ARG A 102 -6.45 -9.64 1.90
CA ARG A 102 -5.41 -10.55 1.40
C ARG A 102 -4.06 -9.84 1.26
N ASP A 103 -4.04 -8.63 0.71
CA ASP A 103 -2.81 -7.84 0.58
C ASP A 103 -2.25 -7.44 1.95
N LEU A 104 -3.12 -7.14 2.91
CA LEU A 104 -2.73 -6.88 4.29
C LEU A 104 -2.03 -8.10 4.90
N HIS A 105 -2.64 -9.28 4.83
CA HIS A 105 -2.06 -10.49 5.40
C HIS A 105 -0.73 -10.85 4.74
N ALA A 106 -0.65 -10.79 3.41
CA ALA A 106 0.61 -11.03 2.69
C ALA A 106 1.72 -10.04 3.12
N PHE A 107 1.37 -8.77 3.34
CA PHE A 107 2.32 -7.77 3.84
C PHE A 107 2.78 -8.04 5.27
N VAL A 108 1.84 -8.41 6.16
CA VAL A 108 2.17 -8.76 7.54
C VAL A 108 3.09 -9.97 7.60
N ASP A 109 2.78 -11.04 6.86
CA ASP A 109 3.61 -12.25 6.82
C ASP A 109 5.04 -11.95 6.35
N ALA A 110 5.19 -11.14 5.29
CA ALA A 110 6.51 -10.75 4.78
C ALA A 110 7.27 -9.83 5.75
N LEU A 111 6.57 -8.88 6.40
CA LEU A 111 7.16 -8.03 7.43
C LEU A 111 7.65 -8.86 8.63
N GLU A 112 6.85 -9.80 9.09
CA GLU A 112 7.24 -10.70 10.18
C GLU A 112 8.43 -11.56 9.79
N ALA A 113 8.43 -12.15 8.60
CA ALA A 113 9.56 -12.92 8.11
C ALA A 113 10.86 -12.09 8.07
N ALA A 114 10.80 -10.88 7.48
CA ALA A 114 11.94 -9.97 7.38
C ALA A 114 12.45 -9.50 8.75
N CYS A 115 11.56 -9.23 9.70
CA CYS A 115 11.95 -8.79 11.04
C CYS A 115 12.44 -9.93 11.96
N HIS A 116 12.13 -11.19 11.64
CA HIS A 116 12.69 -12.36 12.34
C HIS A 116 14.02 -12.84 11.73
N ASP A 117 14.35 -12.41 10.52
CA ASP A 117 15.63 -12.74 9.89
C ASP A 117 16.82 -12.11 10.65
N PRO A 118 17.80 -12.90 11.12
CA PRO A 118 18.98 -12.38 11.81
C PRO A 118 19.88 -11.47 10.95
N ASP A 119 19.80 -11.54 9.62
CA ASP A 119 20.61 -10.73 8.70
C ASP A 119 19.96 -9.39 8.33
N CYS A 120 18.66 -9.22 8.59
CA CYS A 120 17.99 -7.93 8.39
C CYS A 120 18.59 -6.87 9.32
N SER A 121 18.39 -5.57 9.12
CA SER A 121 18.82 -4.53 10.09
C SER A 121 17.68 -3.95 10.92
N VAL A 122 16.44 -4.21 10.52
CA VAL A 122 15.22 -3.74 11.19
C VAL A 122 14.61 -4.90 11.97
N ARG A 123 14.23 -4.66 13.24
CA ARG A 123 13.63 -5.69 14.11
C ARG A 123 12.35 -5.20 14.75
N PHE A 124 11.55 -6.11 15.26
CA PHE A 124 10.51 -5.75 16.22
C PHE A 124 11.15 -5.33 17.55
N ALA A 125 10.77 -4.17 18.06
CA ALA A 125 11.14 -3.72 19.40
C ALA A 125 10.40 -4.53 20.49
N ARG A 126 9.27 -5.16 20.13
CA ARG A 126 8.45 -6.05 20.94
C ARG A 126 7.45 -6.78 20.04
N GLU A 127 6.78 -7.80 20.58
CA GLU A 127 5.74 -8.53 19.87
C GLU A 127 4.66 -7.58 19.29
N PRO A 128 4.32 -7.71 18.00
CA PRO A 128 3.26 -6.94 17.37
C PRO A 128 1.88 -7.24 17.96
N MET A 129 0.95 -6.29 17.81
CA MET A 129 -0.44 -6.44 18.24
C MET A 129 -1.34 -6.56 17.02
N ASP A 130 -1.92 -7.74 16.81
CA ASP A 130 -2.84 -8.00 15.71
C ASP A 130 -4.28 -7.66 16.09
N TYR A 131 -4.69 -6.41 15.83
CA TYR A 131 -6.09 -6.01 15.95
C TYR A 131 -6.91 -6.29 14.68
N VAL A 132 -6.32 -6.87 13.63
CA VAL A 132 -7.08 -7.30 12.45
C VAL A 132 -7.86 -8.57 12.79
N GLU A 133 -7.16 -9.57 13.33
CA GLU A 133 -7.73 -10.82 13.81
C GLU A 133 -8.47 -10.64 15.14
N PHE A 134 -7.89 -9.85 16.06
CA PHE A 134 -8.45 -9.60 17.40
C PHE A 134 -8.87 -8.13 17.58
N PRO A 135 -9.95 -7.67 16.93
CA PRO A 135 -10.37 -6.27 16.96
C PRO A 135 -10.69 -5.78 18.37
N LYS A 136 -10.47 -4.48 18.61
CA LYS A 136 -10.89 -3.84 19.86
C LYS A 136 -12.42 -3.86 20.00
N PRO A 137 -12.98 -3.69 21.22
CA PRO A 137 -14.43 -3.74 21.44
C PRO A 137 -15.25 -2.77 20.57
N ASN A 138 -14.67 -1.64 20.19
CA ASN A 138 -15.29 -0.64 19.32
C ASN A 138 -15.26 -1.01 17.83
N GLY A 139 -14.62 -2.12 17.43
CA GLY A 139 -14.46 -2.54 16.04
C GLY A 139 -13.17 -2.06 15.36
N TYR A 140 -12.27 -1.39 16.08
CA TYR A 140 -10.99 -0.96 15.52
C TYR A 140 -10.13 -2.14 15.08
N ARG A 141 -9.63 -2.08 13.85
CA ARG A 141 -8.75 -3.06 13.20
C ARG A 141 -7.50 -2.40 12.63
N ALA A 142 -6.36 -3.00 12.90
CA ALA A 142 -5.05 -2.67 12.33
C ALA A 142 -4.01 -3.66 12.87
N TYR A 143 -2.98 -3.98 12.10
CA TYR A 143 -1.82 -4.66 12.63
C TYR A 143 -0.81 -3.62 13.13
N HIS A 144 -0.39 -3.73 14.39
CA HIS A 144 0.45 -2.73 15.07
C HIS A 144 1.82 -3.31 15.40
N ALA A 145 2.84 -2.89 14.65
CA ALA A 145 4.23 -3.22 14.93
C ALA A 145 4.97 -1.99 15.48
N ILE A 146 5.93 -2.21 16.38
CA ILE A 146 6.94 -1.20 16.72
C ILE A 146 8.27 -1.73 16.22
N LEU A 147 8.81 -1.07 15.21
CA LEU A 147 10.11 -1.40 14.64
C LEU A 147 11.21 -0.69 15.41
N LEU A 148 12.34 -1.36 15.59
CA LEU A 148 13.60 -0.79 16.05
C LEU A 148 14.49 -0.59 14.81
N VAL A 149 14.77 0.67 14.50
CA VAL A 149 15.52 1.08 13.31
C VAL A 149 16.83 1.71 13.74
N ARG A 150 17.93 1.06 13.37
CA ARG A 150 19.29 1.53 13.63
C ARG A 150 19.67 2.63 12.63
N VAL A 151 20.03 3.81 13.13
CA VAL A 151 20.51 4.93 12.31
C VAL A 151 21.90 5.37 12.74
N ALA A 152 22.79 5.55 11.78
CA ALA A 152 24.12 6.10 12.02
C ALA A 152 24.03 7.61 12.27
N THR A 153 24.70 8.09 13.33
CA THR A 153 24.83 9.52 13.63
C THR A 153 26.30 9.90 13.85
N HIS A 154 26.62 11.19 13.80
CA HIS A 154 27.96 11.69 14.10
C HIS A 154 28.43 11.41 15.54
N GLN A 155 27.51 11.04 16.44
CA GLN A 155 27.80 10.69 17.84
C GLN A 155 27.80 9.17 18.08
N GLY A 156 27.72 8.37 17.01
CA GLY A 156 27.54 6.93 17.06
C GLY A 156 26.15 6.51 16.60
N ASP A 157 25.90 5.21 16.56
CA ASP A 157 24.61 4.72 16.10
C ASP A 157 23.52 4.90 17.17
N LEU A 158 22.29 5.08 16.70
CA LEU A 158 21.12 5.23 17.54
C LEU A 158 20.01 4.28 17.09
N ASP A 159 19.40 3.59 18.04
CA ASP A 159 18.17 2.84 17.80
C ASP A 159 16.95 3.74 17.98
N VAL A 160 16.08 3.74 16.98
CA VAL A 160 14.88 4.57 16.95
C VAL A 160 13.64 3.69 16.80
N LYS A 161 12.67 3.89 17.69
CA LYS A 161 11.37 3.20 17.64
C LYS A 161 10.48 3.87 16.58
N VAL A 162 9.95 3.07 15.65
CA VAL A 162 9.00 3.50 14.62
C VAL A 162 7.74 2.66 14.72
N GLU A 163 6.59 3.26 15.02
CA GLU A 163 5.30 2.56 14.98
C GLU A 163 4.85 2.39 13.53
N VAL A 164 4.52 1.16 13.15
CA VAL A 164 3.94 0.83 11.85
C VAL A 164 2.54 0.29 12.06
N GLN A 165 1.58 0.89 11.36
CA GLN A 165 0.19 0.46 11.34
C GLN A 165 -0.16 -0.03 9.95
N VAL A 166 -0.42 -1.33 9.80
CA VAL A 166 -0.87 -1.92 8.52
C VAL A 166 -2.39 -2.05 8.56
N LYS A 167 -3.07 -1.52 7.54
CA LYS A 167 -4.54 -1.46 7.46
C LYS A 167 -5.02 -1.57 6.02
N THR A 168 -6.26 -2.02 5.83
CA THR A 168 -6.95 -1.77 4.56
C THR A 168 -7.37 -0.29 4.46
N ARG A 169 -7.68 0.18 3.25
CA ARG A 169 -8.23 1.53 3.04
C ARG A 169 -9.51 1.77 3.84
N LEU A 170 -10.40 0.78 3.92
CA LEU A 170 -11.67 0.91 4.65
C LEU A 170 -11.48 0.89 6.17
N GLN A 171 -10.51 0.11 6.67
CA GLN A 171 -10.11 0.14 8.08
C GLN A 171 -9.55 1.52 8.48
N ASP A 172 -8.72 2.15 7.62
CA ASP A 172 -8.20 3.48 7.92
C ASP A 172 -9.29 4.55 7.86
N ALA A 173 -10.17 4.51 6.85
CA ALA A 173 -11.34 5.39 6.75
C ALA A 173 -12.25 5.28 7.97
N TRP A 174 -12.53 4.06 8.46
CA TRP A 174 -13.28 3.87 9.70
C TRP A 174 -12.59 4.53 10.90
N GLY A 175 -11.26 4.40 10.99
CA GLY A 175 -10.46 5.02 12.03
C GLY A 175 -10.58 6.53 12.01
N GLU A 176 -10.52 7.15 10.83
CA GLU A 176 -10.66 8.60 10.67
C GLU A 176 -12.07 9.08 11.06
N LEU A 177 -13.11 8.39 10.58
CA LEU A 177 -14.51 8.71 10.89
C LEU A 177 -14.87 8.59 12.37
N THR A 178 -14.19 7.70 13.11
CA THR A 178 -14.54 7.44 14.52
C THR A 178 -13.58 8.12 15.49
N HIS A 179 -12.31 8.34 15.13
CA HIS A 179 -11.31 8.84 16.08
C HIS A 179 -11.54 10.30 16.46
N GLU A 180 -11.91 11.18 15.52
CA GLU A 180 -12.15 12.60 15.84
C GLU A 180 -13.40 12.80 16.71
N ASP A 181 -14.45 12.02 16.47
CA ASP A 181 -15.73 12.13 17.18
C ASP A 181 -15.73 11.41 18.53
N MET A 182 -14.99 10.29 18.66
CA MET A 182 -14.94 9.49 19.89
C MET A 182 -13.82 9.93 20.83
N TYR A 183 -12.81 10.66 20.33
CA TYR A 183 -11.64 11.10 21.07
C TYR A 183 -11.40 12.60 20.87
N LYS A 184 -12.16 13.43 21.60
CA LYS A 184 -11.82 14.83 21.83
C LYS A 184 -11.12 14.98 23.19
N PRO A 185 -9.78 15.17 23.21
CA PRO A 185 -9.06 15.37 24.47
C PRO A 185 -9.63 16.57 25.22
N GLY A 186 -10.01 16.37 26.49
CA GLY A 186 -10.50 17.45 27.36
C GLY A 186 -12.01 17.68 27.37
N GLU A 187 -12.79 16.99 26.53
CA GLU A 187 -14.26 17.06 26.64
C GLU A 187 -14.80 16.09 27.72
N PRO A 188 -15.81 16.51 28.51
CA PRO A 188 -16.41 15.69 29.56
C PRO A 188 -17.29 14.55 29.01
N LEU A 189 -17.64 14.59 27.73
CA LEU A 189 -18.50 13.61 27.06
C LEU A 189 -17.69 12.36 26.70
N LYS A 190 -17.85 11.30 27.51
CA LYS A 190 -17.33 9.97 27.17
C LYS A 190 -18.26 9.27 26.18
N ALA A 191 -17.69 8.51 25.26
CA ALA A 191 -18.47 7.66 24.36
C ALA A 191 -19.36 6.69 25.16
N SER A 192 -20.65 6.70 24.86
CA SER A 192 -21.60 5.76 25.48
C SER A 192 -21.47 4.36 24.86
N LYS A 193 -21.99 3.34 25.54
CA LYS A 193 -22.06 1.98 24.98
C LYS A 193 -22.74 1.95 23.61
N LYS A 194 -23.80 2.75 23.40
CA LYS A 194 -24.49 2.87 22.11
C LYS A 194 -23.57 3.39 21.00
N HIS A 195 -22.67 4.32 21.31
CA HIS A 195 -21.70 4.83 20.33
C HIS A 195 -20.67 3.76 19.97
N VAL A 196 -20.18 3.02 20.97
CA VAL A 196 -19.24 1.89 20.75
C VAL A 196 -19.90 0.80 19.90
N ASP A 197 -21.14 0.42 20.20
CA ASP A 197 -21.89 -0.59 19.44
C ASP A 197 -22.11 -0.14 17.99
N ARG A 198 -22.42 1.15 17.77
CA ARG A 198 -22.57 1.72 16.43
C ARG A 198 -21.26 1.75 15.65
N ALA A 199 -20.17 2.16 16.29
CA ALA A 199 -18.84 2.14 15.70
C ALA A 199 -18.44 0.71 15.29
N ARG A 200 -18.73 -0.28 16.14
CA ARG A 200 -18.50 -1.71 15.85
C ARG A 200 -19.30 -2.17 14.64
N GLN A 201 -20.58 -1.79 14.56
CA GLN A 201 -21.42 -2.12 13.42
C GLN A 201 -20.89 -1.52 12.11
N MET A 202 -20.40 -0.28 12.15
CA MET A 202 -19.77 0.35 10.98
C MET A 202 -18.52 -0.42 10.54
N ALA A 203 -17.68 -0.85 11.49
CA ALA A 203 -16.47 -1.62 11.18
C ALA A 203 -16.81 -2.96 10.50
N GLU A 204 -17.85 -3.64 10.98
CA GLU A 204 -18.31 -4.89 10.38
C GLU A 204 -18.81 -4.70 8.94
N LEU A 205 -19.61 -3.67 8.69
CA LEU A 205 -20.09 -3.38 7.34
C LEU A 205 -18.94 -3.08 6.37
N LEU A 206 -17.93 -2.33 6.82
CA LEU A 206 -16.76 -2.03 6.01
C LEU A 206 -15.90 -3.26 5.74
N LEU A 207 -15.79 -4.20 6.68
CA LEU A 207 -15.14 -5.49 6.43
C LEU A 207 -15.87 -6.27 5.33
N GLN A 208 -17.21 -6.32 5.35
CA GLN A 208 -17.96 -7.00 4.29
C GLN A 208 -17.70 -6.38 2.91
N VAL A 209 -17.60 -5.04 2.83
CA VAL A 209 -17.24 -4.35 1.58
C VAL A 209 -15.81 -4.69 1.14
N ASP A 210 -14.84 -4.74 2.07
CA ASP A 210 -13.46 -5.15 1.78
C ASP A 210 -13.42 -6.57 1.18
N LEU A 211 -14.17 -7.52 1.77
CA LEU A 211 -14.23 -8.91 1.30
C LEU A 211 -14.87 -9.03 -0.08
N MET A 212 -16.01 -8.35 -0.31
CA MET A 212 -16.67 -8.33 -1.61
C MET A 212 -15.78 -7.73 -2.70
N ALA A 213 -15.03 -6.67 -2.38
CA ALA A 213 -14.12 -6.05 -3.33
C ALA A 213 -12.93 -6.95 -3.66
N ASP A 214 -12.38 -7.68 -2.68
CA ASP A 214 -11.30 -8.64 -2.91
C ASP A 214 -11.75 -9.83 -3.76
N GLU A 215 -12.96 -10.35 -3.49
CA GLU A 215 -13.57 -11.44 -4.28
C GLU A 215 -13.79 -11.01 -5.73
N LEU A 216 -14.37 -9.83 -5.96
CA LEU A 216 -14.58 -9.28 -7.30
C LEU A 216 -13.24 -9.12 -8.05
N ALA A 217 -12.21 -8.61 -7.38
CA ALA A 217 -10.88 -8.50 -7.96
C ALA A 217 -10.29 -9.86 -8.33
N ALA A 218 -10.45 -10.87 -7.47
CA ALA A 218 -9.99 -12.23 -7.75
C ALA A 218 -10.72 -12.88 -8.94
N GLN A 219 -12.02 -12.65 -9.08
CA GLN A 219 -12.81 -13.16 -10.22
C GLN A 219 -12.40 -12.51 -11.55
N LEU A 220 -12.15 -11.19 -11.56
CA LEU A 220 -11.67 -10.49 -12.77
C LEU A 220 -10.24 -10.94 -13.15
N ASP A 221 -9.41 -11.21 -12.15
CA ASP A 221 -8.06 -11.73 -12.34
C ASP A 221 -8.07 -13.16 -12.89
N SER A 222 -9.00 -14.01 -12.44
CA SER A 222 -9.15 -15.36 -12.98
C SER A 222 -9.70 -15.35 -14.40
N GLN A 223 -10.68 -14.52 -14.75
CA GLN A 223 -11.16 -14.38 -16.14
C GLN A 223 -10.05 -13.90 -17.10
N THR A 224 -9.13 -13.06 -16.62
CA THR A 224 -7.97 -12.64 -17.42
C THR A 224 -6.85 -13.69 -17.47
N ALA A 225 -6.77 -14.60 -16.50
CA ALA A 225 -5.78 -15.69 -16.44
C ALA A 225 -6.25 -17.01 -17.09
N VAL A 226 -7.55 -17.36 -17.00
CA VAL A 226 -8.14 -18.67 -17.34
C VAL A 226 -8.47 -18.82 -18.83
N SER A 227 -8.22 -17.82 -19.68
CA SER A 227 -8.16 -18.06 -21.14
C SER A 227 -6.87 -18.80 -21.56
N SER A 228 -6.44 -19.77 -20.77
CA SER A 228 -5.30 -20.65 -21.00
C SER A 228 -5.63 -22.09 -20.59
N ASP A 229 -6.85 -22.56 -20.84
CA ASP A 229 -7.15 -23.99 -20.76
C ASP A 229 -6.93 -24.69 -22.11
N PRO A 230 -6.22 -25.84 -22.14
CA PRO A 230 -6.19 -26.72 -23.28
C PRO A 230 -7.47 -27.56 -23.32
N VAL A 231 -8.13 -27.58 -24.49
CA VAL A 231 -9.24 -28.48 -24.86
C VAL A 231 -10.61 -28.15 -24.24
N ALA A 232 -11.19 -27.00 -24.61
CA ALA A 232 -12.62 -26.98 -24.94
C ALA A 232 -12.75 -27.34 -26.43
N GLU A 233 -13.67 -28.24 -26.80
CA GLU A 233 -13.91 -28.58 -28.20
C GLU A 233 -14.08 -27.31 -29.03
N PRO A 234 -13.34 -27.17 -30.15
CA PRO A 234 -13.31 -25.92 -30.88
C PRO A 234 -14.71 -25.62 -31.42
N THR A 235 -15.31 -24.56 -30.91
CA THR A 235 -16.32 -23.82 -31.66
C THR A 235 -15.70 -23.52 -33.03
N PRO A 236 -16.38 -23.81 -34.16
CA PRO A 236 -15.75 -23.72 -35.47
C PRO A 236 -15.21 -22.31 -35.68
N VAL A 237 -13.88 -22.20 -35.68
CA VAL A 237 -13.14 -20.97 -35.93
C VAL A 237 -13.56 -20.46 -37.31
N PRO A 238 -14.05 -19.21 -37.43
CA PRO A 238 -14.27 -18.58 -38.73
C PRO A 238 -12.99 -18.66 -39.56
N LYS A 239 -13.12 -19.07 -40.83
CA LYS A 239 -12.01 -19.51 -41.70
C LYS A 239 -10.94 -18.47 -42.06
N ASP A 240 -10.92 -17.29 -41.45
CA ASP A 240 -9.79 -16.36 -41.43
C ASP A 240 -10.03 -15.39 -40.26
N PRO A 241 -9.19 -15.33 -39.21
CA PRO A 241 -9.30 -14.29 -38.21
C PRO A 241 -8.95 -12.95 -38.88
N GLU A 242 -9.94 -12.09 -39.07
CA GLU A 242 -9.76 -10.77 -39.68
C GLU A 242 -8.81 -9.93 -38.81
N ILE A 243 -7.58 -9.72 -39.28
CA ILE A 243 -6.61 -8.87 -38.60
C ILE A 243 -6.99 -7.42 -38.88
N ILE A 244 -7.44 -6.71 -37.84
CA ILE A 244 -7.81 -5.30 -37.94
C ILE A 244 -6.71 -4.40 -37.36
N SER A 245 -6.67 -3.14 -37.80
CA SER A 245 -5.87 -2.11 -37.15
C SER A 245 -6.67 -1.47 -36.03
N ALA A 246 -6.15 -1.49 -34.80
CA ALA A 246 -6.76 -0.83 -33.66
C ALA A 246 -5.81 0.24 -33.10
N ARG A 247 -6.38 1.41 -32.76
CA ARG A 247 -5.65 2.51 -32.13
C ARG A 247 -5.74 2.40 -30.61
N VAL A 248 -4.60 2.32 -29.94
CA VAL A 248 -4.53 2.34 -28.47
C VAL A 248 -4.96 3.70 -27.95
N THR A 249 -5.95 3.71 -27.04
CA THR A 249 -6.55 4.94 -26.48
C THR A 249 -6.26 5.11 -24.99
N ARG A 250 -6.04 4.00 -24.28
CA ARG A 250 -5.65 4.01 -22.87
C ARG A 250 -4.72 2.83 -22.62
N THR A 251 -3.70 3.04 -21.81
CA THR A 251 -2.77 1.99 -21.39
C THR A 251 -2.79 1.92 -19.88
N GLY A 252 -2.58 0.73 -19.36
CA GLY A 252 -2.38 0.48 -17.95
C GLY A 252 -1.57 -0.80 -17.78
N PRO A 253 -1.19 -1.13 -16.54
CA PRO A 253 -0.22 -2.19 -16.31
C PRO A 253 -0.80 -3.59 -16.61
N ARG A 254 -2.12 -3.79 -16.51
CA ARG A 254 -2.76 -5.10 -16.77
C ARG A 254 -3.30 -5.26 -18.20
N TYR A 255 -3.72 -4.16 -18.82
CA TYR A 255 -4.31 -4.15 -20.16
C TYR A 255 -4.24 -2.76 -20.81
N ALA A 256 -4.36 -2.72 -22.13
CA ALA A 256 -4.64 -1.51 -22.88
C ALA A 256 -6.07 -1.55 -23.47
N LEU A 257 -6.68 -0.38 -23.65
CA LEU A 257 -7.90 -0.22 -24.44
C LEU A 257 -7.53 0.29 -25.81
N ALA A 258 -8.05 -0.34 -26.85
CA ALA A 258 -7.88 0.10 -28.21
C ALA A 258 -9.23 0.17 -28.94
N VAL A 259 -9.29 1.06 -29.93
CA VAL A 259 -10.49 1.29 -30.74
C VAL A 259 -10.22 0.73 -32.14
N GLY A 260 -11.08 -0.18 -32.59
CA GLY A 260 -11.05 -0.73 -33.95
C GLY A 260 -11.56 0.26 -35.01
N PRO A 261 -11.48 -0.07 -36.31
CA PRO A 261 -11.91 0.80 -37.40
C PRO A 261 -13.43 1.06 -37.39
N ASP A 262 -14.18 0.12 -36.82
CA ASP A 262 -15.63 0.18 -36.62
C ASP A 262 -16.04 1.00 -35.37
N GLY A 263 -15.08 1.56 -34.64
CA GLY A 263 -15.31 2.33 -33.43
C GLY A 263 -15.54 1.48 -32.17
N ARG A 264 -15.54 0.14 -32.27
CA ARG A 264 -15.66 -0.72 -31.10
C ARG A 264 -14.41 -0.63 -30.24
N ARG A 265 -14.60 -0.72 -28.92
CA ARG A 265 -13.52 -0.69 -27.94
C ARG A 265 -13.21 -2.11 -27.51
N GLY A 266 -11.99 -2.55 -27.81
CA GLY A 266 -11.48 -3.84 -27.39
C GLY A 266 -10.36 -3.70 -26.35
N LEU A 267 -10.21 -4.75 -25.57
CA LEU A 267 -9.24 -4.84 -24.49
C LEU A 267 -8.04 -5.67 -24.97
N ILE A 268 -6.84 -5.12 -24.89
CA ILE A 268 -5.57 -5.80 -25.19
C ILE A 268 -4.97 -6.25 -23.86
N PRO A 269 -5.15 -7.52 -23.45
CA PRO A 269 -4.67 -8.01 -22.16
C PRO A 269 -3.16 -8.30 -22.18
N ALA A 270 -2.52 -8.31 -21.01
CA ALA A 270 -1.10 -8.64 -20.87
C ALA A 270 -0.71 -9.98 -21.53
N ARG A 271 -1.59 -11.00 -21.47
CA ARG A 271 -1.38 -12.29 -22.14
C ARG A 271 -1.14 -12.17 -23.64
N SER A 272 -1.87 -11.25 -24.30
CA SER A 272 -1.74 -11.03 -25.73
C SER A 272 -0.38 -10.42 -26.07
N VAL A 273 0.04 -9.42 -25.29
CA VAL A 273 1.35 -8.79 -25.46
C VAL A 273 2.47 -9.82 -25.23
N LYS A 274 2.37 -10.62 -24.16
CA LYS A 274 3.32 -11.71 -23.84
C LYS A 274 3.48 -12.71 -24.97
N ALA A 275 2.36 -13.14 -25.56
CA ALA A 275 2.36 -14.14 -26.63
C ALA A 275 3.23 -13.72 -27.83
N VAL A 276 3.25 -12.42 -28.15
CA VAL A 276 3.99 -11.94 -29.32
C VAL A 276 5.43 -11.52 -29.01
N ILE A 277 5.71 -11.08 -27.78
CA ILE A 277 7.08 -10.78 -27.34
C ILE A 277 7.86 -12.04 -26.92
N GLY A 278 7.19 -13.16 -26.66
CA GLY A 278 7.80 -14.44 -26.31
C GLY A 278 8.34 -14.53 -24.88
N VAL A 279 7.80 -13.71 -23.97
CA VAL A 279 8.22 -13.67 -22.55
C VAL A 279 7.22 -14.46 -21.71
N LYS A 280 7.73 -15.28 -20.77
CA LYS A 280 6.91 -16.09 -19.85
C LYS A 280 6.54 -15.35 -18.57
N ASP A 281 7.39 -14.43 -18.13
CA ASP A 281 7.20 -13.64 -16.91
C ASP A 281 6.03 -12.63 -17.03
N ARG A 282 5.56 -12.12 -15.89
CA ARG A 282 4.55 -11.05 -15.86
C ARG A 282 5.13 -9.77 -16.47
N ILE A 283 4.30 -9.02 -17.17
CA ILE A 283 4.67 -7.75 -17.82
C ILE A 283 3.63 -6.68 -17.47
N ALA A 284 4.07 -5.42 -17.44
CA ALA A 284 3.19 -4.26 -17.45
C ALA A 284 2.87 -3.87 -18.91
N VAL A 285 1.60 -3.83 -19.32
CA VAL A 285 1.24 -3.59 -20.73
C VAL A 285 1.66 -2.20 -21.22
N ASP A 286 1.62 -1.20 -20.35
CA ASP A 286 2.06 0.17 -20.61
C ASP A 286 3.57 0.34 -20.82
N ASP A 287 4.39 -0.67 -20.50
CA ASP A 287 5.79 -0.69 -20.94
C ASP A 287 5.93 -0.98 -22.45
N TYR A 288 4.93 -1.63 -23.04
CA TYR A 288 4.97 -2.14 -24.41
C TYR A 288 4.01 -1.43 -25.35
N LEU A 289 2.93 -0.84 -24.85
CA LEU A 289 1.94 -0.10 -25.62
C LEU A 289 1.82 1.32 -25.07
N GLU A 290 1.77 2.30 -25.97
CA GLU A 290 1.54 3.71 -25.65
C GLU A 290 0.21 4.19 -26.24
N VAL A 291 -0.40 5.20 -25.62
CA VAL A 291 -1.57 5.87 -26.20
C VAL A 291 -1.19 6.46 -27.57
N GLY A 292 -2.01 6.17 -28.58
CA GLY A 292 -1.80 6.57 -29.97
C GLY A 292 -1.18 5.49 -30.85
N ASP A 293 -0.61 4.41 -30.28
CA ASP A 293 -0.07 3.30 -31.05
C ASP A 293 -1.14 2.67 -31.95
N GLU A 294 -0.79 2.40 -33.21
CA GLU A 294 -1.59 1.58 -34.12
C GLU A 294 -1.05 0.15 -34.10
N VAL A 295 -1.90 -0.78 -33.69
CA VAL A 295 -1.54 -2.19 -33.53
C VAL A 295 -2.46 -3.07 -34.35
N ARG A 296 -1.90 -4.14 -34.91
CA ARG A 296 -2.68 -5.14 -35.65
C ARG A 296 -3.18 -6.21 -34.70
N VAL A 297 -4.49 -6.40 -34.63
CA VAL A 297 -5.13 -7.26 -33.65
C VAL A 297 -6.10 -8.24 -34.30
N VAL A 298 -6.17 -9.45 -33.74
CA VAL A 298 -7.23 -10.42 -33.97
C VAL A 298 -8.32 -10.17 -32.95
N VAL A 299 -9.57 -10.08 -33.42
CA VAL A 299 -10.73 -9.84 -32.56
C VAL A 299 -11.27 -11.16 -32.02
N GLU A 300 -11.46 -11.22 -30.71
CA GLU A 300 -12.20 -12.26 -30.03
C GLU A 300 -13.36 -11.59 -29.28
N ASP A 301 -14.59 -11.93 -29.65
CA ASP A 301 -15.82 -11.40 -29.06
C ASP A 301 -16.40 -12.47 -28.12
N SER A 302 -16.23 -12.29 -26.80
CA SER A 302 -16.76 -13.20 -25.79
C SER A 302 -18.00 -12.60 -25.10
N GLU A 303 -18.73 -13.42 -24.34
CA GLU A 303 -19.91 -12.93 -23.59
C GLU A 303 -19.57 -11.82 -22.58
N ASP A 304 -18.33 -11.80 -22.08
CA ASP A 304 -17.88 -10.88 -21.02
C ASP A 304 -17.13 -9.64 -21.56
N ALA A 305 -16.44 -9.74 -22.70
CA ALA A 305 -15.67 -8.64 -23.27
C ALA A 305 -15.26 -8.85 -24.74
N LEU A 306 -14.98 -7.73 -25.42
CA LEU A 306 -14.31 -7.72 -26.72
C LEU A 306 -12.79 -7.67 -26.51
N TYR A 307 -12.08 -8.73 -26.86
CA TYR A 307 -10.63 -8.83 -26.75
C TYR A 307 -9.95 -8.58 -28.09
N TYR A 308 -8.87 -7.81 -28.05
CA TYR A 308 -8.00 -7.51 -29.18
C TYR A 308 -6.62 -8.14 -28.95
N HIS A 309 -6.34 -9.24 -29.65
CA HIS A 309 -5.06 -9.94 -29.52
C HIS A 309 -4.05 -9.47 -30.56
N LEU A 310 -2.91 -8.93 -30.12
CA LEU A 310 -1.80 -8.56 -31.00
C LEU A 310 -1.41 -9.71 -31.94
N SER A 311 -1.31 -9.39 -33.22
CA SER A 311 -0.85 -10.29 -34.28
C SER A 311 0.65 -10.13 -34.60
N SER A 312 1.27 -9.05 -34.13
CA SER A 312 2.69 -8.75 -34.35
C SER A 312 3.28 -7.96 -33.19
N GLN A 313 4.61 -8.03 -33.03
CA GLN A 313 5.29 -7.38 -31.91
C GLN A 313 5.00 -5.87 -31.92
N PRO A 314 4.66 -5.28 -30.77
CA PRO A 314 4.49 -3.84 -30.67
C PRO A 314 5.85 -3.13 -30.91
N PRO A 315 5.83 -1.89 -31.44
CA PRO A 315 7.05 -1.18 -31.78
C PRO A 315 7.96 -0.99 -30.55
N SER A 316 9.21 -1.45 -30.62
CA SER A 316 10.16 -1.34 -29.51
C SER A 316 10.46 0.12 -29.13
N ARG A 317 10.76 0.39 -27.85
CA ARG A 317 11.18 1.72 -27.35
C ARG A 317 12.31 2.35 -28.19
N ARG A 318 13.24 1.55 -28.73
CA ARG A 318 14.31 2.02 -29.64
C ARG A 318 13.78 2.48 -31.01
N SER A 319 12.84 1.73 -31.60
CA SER A 319 12.20 2.13 -32.86
C SER A 319 11.37 3.41 -32.72
N ARG A 320 10.69 3.58 -31.58
CA ARG A 320 9.91 4.80 -31.24
C ARG A 320 10.79 6.05 -31.09
N ARG A 321 11.94 5.97 -30.39
CA ARG A 321 12.89 7.09 -30.28
C ARG A 321 13.47 7.54 -31.63
N ARG A 322 13.67 6.61 -32.56
CA ARG A 322 14.10 6.93 -33.93
C ARG A 322 13.01 7.64 -34.73
N ARG A 323 11.75 7.20 -34.60
CA ARG A 323 10.59 7.78 -35.31
C ARG A 323 10.29 9.21 -34.84
N ARG A 324 10.30 9.45 -33.52
CA ARG A 324 10.11 10.81 -32.96
C ARG A 324 11.21 11.80 -33.35
N ARG A 325 12.46 11.34 -33.56
CA ARG A 325 13.54 12.20 -34.10
C ARG A 325 13.32 12.54 -35.57
N ALA A 326 12.91 11.56 -36.37
CA ALA A 326 12.63 11.76 -37.80
C ALA A 326 11.43 12.68 -38.06
N GLU A 327 10.43 12.72 -37.16
CA GLU A 327 9.28 13.63 -37.23
C GLU A 327 9.57 15.05 -36.70
N GLN A 328 10.67 15.25 -35.97
CA GLN A 328 11.12 16.58 -35.49
C GLN A 328 12.11 17.25 -36.46
N ASP A 329 12.76 16.47 -37.31
CA ASP A 329 13.71 16.92 -38.33
C ASP A 329 13.05 17.11 -39.73
N ALA A 330 11.73 16.97 -39.83
CA ALA A 330 10.91 17.13 -41.04
C ALA A 330 9.92 18.30 -40.89
#